data_AF-A0A7J9YQT9-F1
#
_entry.id   AF-A0A7J9YQT9-F1
#
_cell.length_a   1.000
_cell.length_b   1.000
_cell.length_c   1.000
_cell.angle_alpha   90.00
_cell.angle_beta   90.00
_cell.angle_gamma   90.00
#
_symmetry.space_group_name_H-M   'P 1'
#
loop_
_entity.id
_entity.type
_entity.pdbx_description
1 polymer ?
#
loop_
_entity_poly.entity_id
_entity_poly.type
_entity_poly.pdbx_seq_one_letter_code
_entity_poly.pdbx_strand_id
1 'polypeptide(L)'
;MSRWQWALIAIFLLVGAAGVVALVAEAGREAAGDYEKEPPGSPAEIRERAARCNEAPDELVRFIASGLRVADGKITEVAAVRSVDGERPWLIATRIQGDEFDELAVFSADELSESGNVFAVDRIAEEFSDWAVADGTEGSPELVLGDDGTDEALDCID
;
A
#
# COMPACT_ATOMS: atom_id res chain seq x y z
N MET A 1 25.75 13.18 -52.80
CA MET A 1 26.06 12.33 -51.64
C MET A 1 26.69 11.03 -52.14
N SER A 2 27.84 10.64 -51.56
CA SER A 2 28.77 9.66 -52.13
C SER A 2 28.40 8.22 -51.79
N ARG A 3 28.51 7.31 -52.77
CA ARG A 3 28.17 5.86 -52.69
C ARG A 3 28.99 5.07 -51.64
N TRP A 4 29.97 5.71 -51.00
CA TRP A 4 30.82 5.12 -49.97
C TRP A 4 30.23 5.20 -48.55
N GLN A 5 29.20 6.00 -48.31
CA GLN A 5 28.58 6.12 -46.97
C GLN A 5 27.59 5.01 -46.63
N TRP A 6 27.13 4.21 -47.59
CA TRP A 6 26.20 3.10 -47.35
C TRP A 6 26.90 1.80 -46.90
N ALA A 7 28.19 1.64 -47.16
CA ALA A 7 28.92 0.40 -46.87
C ALA A 7 29.30 0.23 -45.39
N LEU A 8 29.37 1.32 -44.61
CA LEU A 8 29.72 1.26 -43.19
C LEU A 8 28.52 1.04 -42.27
N ILE A 9 27.29 1.26 -42.74
CA ILE A 9 26.07 1.06 -41.93
C ILE A 9 25.62 -0.42 -41.95
N ALA A 10 26.00 -1.19 -42.98
CA ALA A 10 25.58 -2.58 -43.12
C ALA A 10 26.35 -3.59 -42.24
N ILE A 11 27.52 -3.22 -41.69
CA ILE A 11 28.34 -4.16 -40.89
C ILE A 11 27.98 -4.12 -39.40
N PHE A 12 27.37 -3.05 -38.90
CA PHE A 12 26.91 -2.99 -37.50
C PHE A 12 25.60 -3.75 -37.24
N LEU A 13 24.95 -4.30 -38.27
CA LEU A 13 23.65 -4.97 -38.16
C LEU A 13 23.71 -6.50 -37.95
N LEU A 14 24.88 -7.12 -37.79
CA LEU A 14 25.00 -8.59 -37.82
C LEU A 14 25.61 -9.28 -36.57
N VAL A 15 25.92 -8.58 -35.48
CA VAL A 15 26.59 -9.21 -34.30
C VAL A 15 25.85 -9.01 -32.96
N GLY A 16 24.73 -8.30 -32.91
CA GLY A 16 24.10 -7.90 -31.63
C GLY A 16 22.88 -8.70 -31.15
N ALA A 17 22.59 -9.89 -31.68
CA ALA A 17 21.28 -10.55 -31.47
C ALA A 17 21.27 -11.85 -30.64
N ALA A 18 22.34 -12.18 -29.92
CA ALA A 18 22.46 -13.50 -29.27
C ALA A 18 22.89 -13.49 -27.79
N GLY A 19 22.67 -12.40 -27.04
CA GLY A 19 23.26 -12.29 -25.69
C GLY A 19 22.49 -11.48 -24.67
N VAL A 20 21.15 -11.55 -24.60
CA VAL A 20 20.40 -11.06 -23.43
C VAL A 20 19.16 -11.93 -23.19
N VAL A 21 19.37 -13.22 -22.90
CA VAL A 21 18.30 -14.09 -22.38
C VAL A 21 18.91 -14.92 -21.25
N ALA A 22 19.14 -14.30 -20.09
CA ALA A 22 19.30 -14.98 -18.79
C ALA A 22 19.79 -13.96 -17.73
N LEU A 23 18.95 -13.03 -17.27
CA LEU A 23 19.15 -12.38 -15.95
C LEU A 23 17.97 -11.48 -15.52
N VAL A 24 16.74 -11.98 -15.55
CA VAL A 24 15.63 -11.38 -14.78
C VAL A 24 14.74 -12.51 -14.26
N ALA A 25 15.20 -13.26 -13.24
CA ALA A 25 14.39 -14.29 -12.60
C ALA A 25 14.60 -14.41 -11.09
N GLU A 26 15.40 -13.54 -10.46
CA GLU A 26 15.78 -13.70 -9.05
C GLU A 26 15.77 -12.35 -8.32
N ALA A 27 14.64 -11.64 -8.33
CA ALA A 27 14.48 -10.41 -7.54
C ALA A 27 13.11 -10.26 -6.88
N GLY A 28 12.31 -11.34 -6.84
CA GLY A 28 10.92 -11.29 -6.38
C GLY A 28 10.56 -12.30 -5.30
N ARG A 29 11.49 -12.69 -4.42
CA ARG A 29 11.23 -13.75 -3.43
C ARG A 29 11.67 -13.49 -1.99
N GLU A 30 12.03 -12.26 -1.62
CA GLU A 30 12.46 -11.96 -0.24
C GLU A 30 11.78 -10.69 0.29
N ALA A 31 10.47 -10.73 0.49
CA ALA A 31 9.77 -9.77 1.37
C ALA A 31 8.39 -10.27 1.85
N ALA A 32 8.04 -11.55 1.66
CA ALA A 32 6.94 -12.15 2.41
C ALA A 32 7.52 -12.55 3.76
N GLY A 33 7.65 -11.58 4.68
CA GLY A 33 7.88 -11.89 6.07
C GLY A 33 6.80 -12.86 6.53
N ASP A 34 7.19 -13.94 7.18
CA ASP A 34 6.28 -14.80 7.93
C ASP A 34 5.68 -13.91 9.05
N TYR A 35 4.59 -13.22 8.74
CA TYR A 35 3.78 -12.51 9.73
C TYR A 35 3.06 -13.60 10.53
N GLU A 36 3.74 -14.19 11.52
CA GLU A 36 3.07 -14.98 12.55
C GLU A 36 2.13 -14.03 13.30
N LYS A 37 0.83 -14.08 12.97
CA LYS A 37 -0.22 -13.35 13.69
C LYS A 37 -0.05 -13.62 15.17
N GLU A 38 0.21 -12.58 15.97
CA GLU A 38 0.37 -12.73 17.42
C GLU A 38 -0.86 -13.45 18.00
N PRO A 39 -0.68 -14.35 18.98
CA PRO A 39 -1.80 -15.04 19.59
C PRO A 39 -2.79 -13.99 20.13
N PRO A 40 -4.12 -14.24 20.00
CA PRO A 40 -5.11 -13.27 20.44
C PRO A 40 -4.88 -12.96 21.93
N GLY A 41 -4.78 -11.67 22.24
CA GLY A 41 -4.54 -11.19 23.60
C GLY A 41 -5.60 -11.67 24.60
N SER A 42 -5.40 -11.33 25.86
CA SER A 42 -6.40 -11.57 26.90
C SER A 42 -7.74 -10.89 26.55
N PRO A 43 -8.87 -11.35 27.12
CA PRO A 43 -10.16 -10.69 26.91
C PRO A 43 -10.23 -9.22 27.37
N ALA A 44 -9.26 -8.77 28.18
CA ALA A 44 -9.12 -7.36 28.55
C ALA A 44 -8.46 -6.57 27.42
N GLU A 45 -7.36 -7.08 26.87
CA GLU A 45 -6.64 -6.49 25.73
C GLU A 45 -7.51 -6.42 24.48
N ILE A 46 -8.28 -7.47 24.18
CA ILE A 46 -9.24 -7.47 23.06
C ILE A 46 -10.29 -6.35 23.22
N ARG A 47 -10.82 -6.17 24.45
CA ARG A 47 -11.81 -5.11 24.72
C ARG A 47 -11.20 -3.72 24.65
N GLU A 48 -9.96 -3.56 25.07
CA GLU A 48 -9.22 -2.31 24.98
C GLU A 48 -8.94 -1.94 23.52
N ARG A 49 -8.53 -2.91 22.68
CA ARG A 49 -8.36 -2.73 21.23
C ARG A 49 -9.67 -2.33 20.55
N ALA A 50 -10.75 -3.08 20.80
CA ALA A 50 -12.07 -2.77 20.23
C ALA A 50 -12.59 -1.38 20.65
N ALA A 51 -12.26 -0.90 21.86
CA ALA A 51 -12.65 0.42 22.33
C ALA A 51 -11.92 1.58 21.61
N ARG A 52 -10.85 1.28 20.87
CA ARG A 52 -10.08 2.25 20.09
C ARG A 52 -10.54 2.35 18.64
N CYS A 53 -11.44 1.48 18.20
CA CYS A 53 -12.05 1.56 16.87
C CYS A 53 -12.95 2.79 16.78
N ASN A 54 -12.69 3.65 15.80
CA ASN A 54 -13.50 4.81 15.46
C ASN A 54 -14.08 4.63 14.05
N GLU A 55 -15.23 5.24 13.81
CA GLU A 55 -15.76 5.36 12.46
C GLU A 55 -14.93 6.40 11.68
N ALA A 56 -14.57 6.09 10.43
CA ALA A 56 -13.97 7.07 9.54
C ALA A 56 -15.05 7.97 8.94
N PRO A 57 -14.88 9.30 8.91
CA PRO A 57 -15.85 10.21 8.31
C PRO A 57 -16.08 9.92 6.81
N ASP A 58 -17.33 10.03 6.36
CA ASP A 58 -17.73 9.78 4.96
C ASP A 58 -16.93 10.61 3.94
N GLU A 59 -16.57 11.84 4.30
CA GLU A 59 -15.72 12.72 3.50
C GLU A 59 -14.32 12.12 3.28
N LEU A 60 -13.69 11.63 4.35
CA LEU A 60 -12.38 10.98 4.28
C LEU A 60 -12.47 9.67 3.47
N VAL A 61 -13.53 8.87 3.68
CA VAL A 61 -13.73 7.63 2.92
C VAL A 61 -13.86 7.91 1.42
N ARG A 62 -14.64 8.92 1.05
CA ARG A 62 -14.77 9.37 -0.35
C ARG A 62 -13.44 9.90 -0.90
N PHE A 63 -12.68 10.60 -0.08
CA PHE A 63 -11.36 11.09 -0.44
C PHE A 63 -10.41 9.91 -0.74
N ILE A 64 -10.26 8.95 0.18
CA ILE A 64 -9.46 7.73 -0.02
C ILE A 64 -9.90 6.99 -1.29
N ALA A 65 -11.21 6.80 -1.46
CA ALA A 65 -11.79 6.13 -2.63
C ALA A 65 -11.43 6.83 -3.96
N SER A 66 -11.30 8.16 -3.95
CA SER A 66 -10.93 8.93 -5.15
C SER A 66 -9.50 8.67 -5.63
N GLY A 67 -8.63 8.15 -4.75
CA GLY A 67 -7.26 7.75 -5.07
C GLY A 67 -7.12 6.29 -5.49
N LEU A 68 -8.19 5.49 -5.56
CA LEU A 68 -8.09 4.08 -5.96
C LEU A 68 -7.84 3.93 -7.47
N ARG A 69 -6.90 3.06 -7.86
CA ARG A 69 -6.59 2.74 -9.26
C ARG A 69 -7.47 1.65 -9.87
N VAL A 70 -8.28 1.00 -9.04
CA VAL A 70 -9.16 -0.11 -9.46
C VAL A 70 -10.49 0.42 -9.97
N ALA A 71 -10.77 0.16 -11.25
CA ALA A 71 -11.93 0.74 -11.96
C ALA A 71 -13.29 0.43 -11.31
N ASP A 72 -13.44 -0.77 -10.74
CA ASP A 72 -14.68 -1.23 -10.11
C ASP A 72 -14.55 -1.41 -8.58
N GLY A 73 -13.43 -0.95 -7.99
CA GLY A 73 -13.17 -1.08 -6.57
C GLY A 73 -14.06 -0.17 -5.73
N LYS A 74 -14.65 -0.73 -4.68
CA LYS A 74 -15.50 -0.02 -3.72
C LYS A 74 -15.01 -0.29 -2.30
N ILE A 75 -14.95 0.76 -1.49
CA ILE A 75 -14.78 0.61 -0.05
C ILE A 75 -16.12 0.19 0.53
N THR A 76 -16.16 -0.95 1.21
CA THR A 76 -17.39 -1.55 1.77
C THR A 76 -17.42 -1.54 3.29
N GLU A 77 -16.25 -1.65 3.91
CA GLU A 77 -16.06 -1.56 5.35
C GLU A 77 -14.87 -0.64 5.63
N VAL A 78 -14.97 0.12 6.71
CA VAL A 78 -13.94 1.07 7.12
C VAL A 78 -13.94 1.24 8.63
N ALA A 79 -12.74 1.29 9.20
CA ALA A 79 -12.53 1.72 10.58
C ALA A 79 -11.23 2.52 10.69
N ALA A 80 -11.17 3.37 11.69
CA ALA A 80 -9.99 4.17 12.00
C ALA A 80 -9.52 3.92 13.44
N VAL A 81 -8.22 3.77 13.61
CA VAL A 81 -7.56 3.67 14.91
C VAL A 81 -6.46 4.73 14.97
N ARG A 82 -6.36 5.46 16.09
CA ARG A 82 -5.22 6.36 16.30
C ARG A 82 -4.03 5.52 16.73
N SER A 83 -2.90 5.62 16.00
CA SER A 83 -1.64 5.02 16.45
C SER A 83 -1.21 5.64 17.78
N VAL A 84 -0.70 4.80 18.67
CA VAL A 84 -0.18 5.21 19.99
C VAL A 84 1.31 5.55 19.94
N ASP A 85 1.98 5.16 18.86
CA ASP A 85 3.41 5.26 18.65
C ASP A 85 3.80 6.35 17.64
N GLY A 86 5.07 6.77 17.69
CA GLY A 86 5.67 7.71 16.74
C GLY A 86 4.94 9.06 16.60
N GLU A 87 4.72 9.48 15.35
CA GLU A 87 4.00 10.71 14.94
C GLU A 87 2.48 10.60 15.14
N ARG A 88 1.99 9.43 15.55
CA ARG A 88 0.59 9.12 15.87
C ARG A 88 -0.38 9.47 14.74
N PRO A 89 -0.23 8.98 13.51
CA PRO A 89 -1.28 9.16 12.51
C PRO A 89 -2.55 8.39 12.90
N TRP A 90 -3.65 8.69 12.22
CA TRP A 90 -4.77 7.77 12.11
C TRP A 90 -4.42 6.66 11.13
N LEU A 91 -4.67 5.42 11.50
CA LEU A 91 -4.61 4.26 10.63
C LEU A 91 -6.03 3.88 10.25
N ILE A 92 -6.30 3.81 8.95
CA ILE A 92 -7.62 3.58 8.38
C ILE A 92 -7.59 2.25 7.65
N ALA A 93 -8.19 1.23 8.25
CA ALA A 93 -8.39 -0.05 7.59
C ALA A 93 -9.63 0.02 6.71
N THR A 94 -9.53 -0.52 5.50
CA THR A 94 -10.62 -0.55 4.52
C THR A 94 -10.72 -1.93 3.89
N ARG A 95 -11.95 -2.36 3.58
CA ARG A 95 -12.19 -3.51 2.69
C ARG A 95 -12.53 -3.00 1.29
N ILE A 96 -11.65 -3.26 0.33
CA ILE A 96 -11.81 -2.87 -1.06
C ILE A 96 -12.32 -4.07 -1.86
N GLN A 97 -13.56 -3.97 -2.34
CA GLN A 97 -14.22 -5.01 -3.12
C GLN A 97 -14.35 -4.62 -4.59
N GLY A 98 -13.99 -5.54 -5.47
CA GLY A 98 -14.28 -5.50 -6.89
C GLY A 98 -14.85 -6.83 -7.37
N ASP A 99 -15.09 -6.95 -8.67
CA ASP A 99 -15.68 -8.18 -9.24
C ASP A 99 -14.75 -9.41 -9.12
N GLU A 100 -13.43 -9.17 -9.11
CA GLU A 100 -12.40 -10.22 -9.11
C GLU A 100 -11.50 -10.22 -7.86
N PHE A 101 -11.74 -9.31 -6.90
CA PHE A 101 -10.89 -9.15 -5.71
C PHE A 101 -11.70 -8.68 -4.49
N ASP A 102 -11.24 -9.06 -3.31
CA ASP A 102 -11.77 -8.64 -2.00
C ASP A 102 -10.57 -8.56 -1.05
N GLU A 103 -10.05 -7.34 -0.86
CA GLU A 103 -8.77 -7.11 -0.22
C GLU A 103 -8.88 -6.12 0.95
N LEU A 104 -8.06 -6.33 1.97
CA LEU A 104 -7.92 -5.41 3.10
C LEU A 104 -6.72 -4.50 2.85
N ALA A 105 -6.93 -3.20 2.96
CA ALA A 105 -5.91 -2.19 2.75
C ALA A 105 -5.90 -1.20 3.90
N VAL A 106 -4.70 -0.84 4.37
CA VAL A 106 -4.51 0.16 5.43
C VAL A 106 -3.89 1.43 4.86
N PHE A 107 -4.54 2.54 5.15
CA PHE A 107 -4.08 3.90 4.86
C PHE A 107 -3.73 4.61 6.15
N SER A 108 -2.91 5.66 6.06
CA SER A 108 -2.68 6.58 7.18
C SER A 108 -3.18 7.96 6.83
N ALA A 109 -3.64 8.71 7.84
CA ALA A 109 -3.98 10.11 7.71
C ALA A 109 -3.59 10.91 8.95
N ASP A 110 -3.20 12.17 8.76
CA ASP A 110 -2.85 13.05 9.88
C ASP A 110 -4.08 13.37 10.76
N GLU A 111 -5.23 13.54 10.09
CA GLU A 111 -6.52 13.90 10.66
C GLU A 111 -7.67 13.13 10.00
N LEU A 112 -8.77 12.94 10.75
CA LEU A 112 -10.01 12.36 10.22
C LEU A 112 -10.83 13.45 9.51
N SER A 113 -10.32 13.91 8.38
CA SER A 113 -10.96 14.94 7.55
C SER A 113 -10.59 14.73 6.07
N GLU A 114 -11.29 15.41 5.16
CA GLU A 114 -10.94 15.43 3.73
C GLU A 114 -9.71 16.29 3.39
N SER A 115 -9.23 17.11 4.33
CA SER A 115 -8.08 18.00 4.12
C SER A 115 -6.75 17.43 4.60
N GLY A 116 -6.76 16.26 5.23
CA GLY A 116 -5.56 15.58 5.69
C GLY A 116 -4.73 14.99 4.55
N ASN A 117 -3.43 14.81 4.80
CA ASN A 117 -2.61 13.98 3.92
C ASN A 117 -3.00 12.52 4.14
N VAL A 118 -3.11 11.75 3.05
CA VAL A 118 -3.36 10.31 3.06
C VAL A 118 -2.17 9.59 2.44
N PHE A 119 -1.72 8.53 3.10
CA PHE A 119 -0.62 7.70 2.62
C PHE A 119 -1.01 6.22 2.65
N ALA A 120 -0.52 5.45 1.68
CA ALA A 120 -0.58 4.00 1.71
C ALA A 120 0.37 3.45 2.77
N VAL A 121 -0.15 2.59 3.66
CA VAL A 121 0.66 1.98 4.73
C VAL A 121 1.14 0.62 4.27
N ASP A 122 0.23 -0.27 3.86
CA ASP A 122 0.61 -1.61 3.42
C ASP A 122 0.75 -1.71 1.89
N ARG A 123 1.25 -2.86 1.45
CA ARG A 123 1.45 -3.16 0.04
C ARG A 123 0.14 -3.21 -0.75
N ILE A 124 -0.98 -3.58 -0.14
CA ILE A 124 -2.28 -3.62 -0.82
C ILE A 124 -2.74 -2.19 -1.10
N ALA A 125 -2.64 -1.29 -0.12
CA ALA A 125 -2.92 0.13 -0.30
C ALA A 125 -2.03 0.74 -1.41
N GLU A 126 -0.74 0.42 -1.46
CA GLU A 126 0.18 0.88 -2.50
C GLU A 126 -0.19 0.34 -3.90
N GLU A 127 -0.58 -0.93 -3.98
CA GLU A 127 -0.95 -1.58 -5.23
C GLU A 127 -2.26 -1.03 -5.79
N PHE A 128 -3.25 -0.81 -4.92
CA PHE A 128 -4.62 -0.45 -5.29
C PHE A 128 -4.88 1.05 -5.36
N SER A 129 -3.93 1.92 -5.01
CA SER A 129 -4.16 3.37 -4.94
C SER A 129 -2.99 4.24 -5.41
N ASP A 130 -3.27 5.46 -5.87
CA ASP A 130 -2.28 6.48 -6.22
C ASP A 130 -1.75 7.28 -5.02
N TRP A 131 -2.06 6.85 -3.79
CA TRP A 131 -1.53 7.49 -2.58
C TRP A 131 -0.02 7.28 -2.45
N ALA A 132 0.68 8.29 -1.91
CA ALA A 132 2.09 8.16 -1.58
C ALA A 132 2.29 7.14 -0.46
N VAL A 133 3.44 6.46 -0.43
CA VAL A 133 3.75 5.46 0.60
C VAL A 133 4.21 6.15 1.88
N ALA A 134 3.81 5.64 3.04
CA ALA A 134 4.25 6.10 4.35
C ALA A 134 5.61 5.48 4.74
N ASP A 135 6.68 5.85 4.03
CA ASP A 135 8.02 5.28 4.20
C ASP A 135 9.02 6.24 4.88
N GLY A 136 8.55 7.38 5.39
CA GLY A 136 9.38 8.40 6.02
C GLY A 136 10.15 9.28 5.02
N THR A 137 9.96 9.12 3.71
CA THR A 137 10.58 9.97 2.69
C THR A 137 9.78 11.24 2.43
N GLU A 138 10.49 12.36 2.23
CA GLU A 138 9.96 13.65 1.74
C GLU A 138 8.58 14.10 2.29
N GLY A 139 8.39 14.04 3.61
CA GLY A 139 7.17 14.54 4.27
C GLY A 139 6.06 13.50 4.42
N SER A 140 6.34 12.23 4.13
CA SER A 140 5.52 11.10 4.58
C SER A 140 5.88 10.71 6.01
N PRO A 141 4.93 10.21 6.82
CA PRO A 141 5.23 9.70 8.14
C PRO A 141 6.07 8.42 8.03
N GLU A 142 7.06 8.27 8.90
CA GLU A 142 7.80 7.01 9.03
C GLU A 142 6.93 6.03 9.82
N LEU A 143 6.21 5.15 9.10
CA LEU A 143 5.44 4.08 9.73
C LEU A 143 6.22 2.77 9.69
N VAL A 144 6.43 2.19 10.87
CA VAL A 144 7.04 0.86 10.98
C VAL A 144 5.96 -0.16 10.62
N LEU A 145 6.08 -0.79 9.44
CA LEU A 145 5.19 -1.86 9.02
C LEU A 145 5.33 -3.05 10.00
N GLY A 146 4.31 -3.26 10.82
CA GLY A 146 4.32 -4.17 11.98
C GLY A 146 4.05 -3.47 13.31
N ASP A 147 3.77 -2.16 13.30
CA ASP A 147 3.22 -1.44 14.44
C ASP A 147 1.83 -1.99 14.83
N ASP A 148 1.56 -2.01 16.13
CA ASP A 148 0.34 -2.57 16.72
C ASP A 148 -0.93 -1.97 16.10
N GLY A 149 -0.85 -0.72 15.69
CA GLY A 149 -1.95 0.03 15.12
C GLY A 149 -2.48 -0.50 13.78
N THR A 150 -1.64 -1.13 12.95
CA THR A 150 -2.11 -1.68 11.65
C THR A 150 -3.00 -2.88 11.88
N ASP A 151 -2.54 -3.83 12.70
CA ASP A 151 -3.30 -5.01 13.07
C ASP A 151 -4.57 -4.63 13.84
N GLU A 152 -4.47 -3.65 14.74
CA GLU A 152 -5.62 -3.16 15.50
C GLU A 152 -6.65 -2.46 14.61
N ALA A 153 -6.23 -1.74 13.57
CA ALA A 153 -7.16 -1.16 12.61
C ALA A 153 -7.87 -2.26 11.80
N LEU A 154 -7.14 -3.31 11.39
CA LEU A 154 -7.70 -4.44 10.66
C LEU A 154 -8.70 -5.24 11.53
N ASP A 155 -8.39 -5.46 12.81
CA ASP A 155 -9.29 -6.12 13.76
C ASP A 155 -10.63 -5.34 13.96
N CYS A 156 -10.70 -4.06 13.60
CA CYS A 156 -11.93 -3.27 13.66
C CYS A 156 -12.90 -3.53 12.50
N ILE A 157 -12.48 -4.21 11.43
CA ILE A 157 -13.29 -4.53 10.24
C ILE A 157 -13.32 -6.04 9.91
N ASP A 158 -12.84 -6.90 10.80
CA ASP A 158 -12.86 -8.37 10.66
C ASP A 158 -14.10 -9.01 11.34
#